data_AF-A0A0M1J3L0-F1
#
_entry.id   AF-A0A0M1J3L0-F1
#
_cell.length_a   1.000
_cell.length_b   1.000
_cell.length_c   1.000
_cell.angle_alpha   90.00
_cell.angle_beta   90.00
_cell.angle_gamma   90.00
#
_symmetry.space_group_name_H-M   'P 1'
#
loop_
_entity.id
_entity.type
_entity.pdbx_description
1 polymer ?
#
loop_
_entity_poly.entity_id
_entity_poly.type
_entity_poly.pdbx_seq_one_letter_code
_entity_poly.pdbx_strand_id
1 'polypeptide(L)' 'IESALRIGQDKYKDYAEVTKNYGDNIPKIKCSPAKINQIILNLLNNSVDAIKDHIESGSIVITTTAS' A
#
# COMPACT_ATOMS: atom_id res chain seq x y z
N ILE A 1 5.86 4.99 3.70
CA ILE A 1 4.99 3.81 3.46
C ILE A 1 4.02 3.62 4.62
N GLU A 2 4.47 3.33 5.84
CA GLU A 2 3.58 3.10 6.99
C GLU A 2 2.59 4.25 7.26
N SER A 3 3.01 5.50 7.09
CA SER A 3 2.10 6.65 7.22
C SER A 3 0.95 6.60 6.20
N ALA A 4 1.22 6.21 4.95
CA ALA A 4 0.22 6.07 3.91
C ALA A 4 -0.74 4.91 4.22
N LEU A 5 -0.23 3.78 4.72
CA LEU A 5 -1.06 2.65 5.13
C LEU A 5 -1.99 3.01 6.28
N ARG A 6 -1.47 3.70 7.31
CA ARG A 6 -2.27 4.18 8.43
C ARG A 6 -3.37 5.15 7.98
N ILE A 7 -3.05 6.08 7.07
CA ILE A 7 -4.04 7.03 6.53
C ILE A 7 -5.08 6.32 5.67
N GLY A 8 -4.68 5.32 4.90
CA GLY A 8 -5.56 4.55 4.02
C GLY A 8 -6.38 3.47 4.73
N GLN A 9 -6.11 3.17 6.01
CA GLN A 9 -6.66 2.00 6.70
C GLN A 9 -8.19 1.95 6.67
N ASP A 10 -8.86 3.06 6.95
CA ASP A 10 -10.33 3.12 6.92
C ASP A 10 -10.91 2.88 5.53
N LYS A 11 -10.12 3.06 4.47
CA LYS A 11 -10.55 2.85 3.09
C LYS A 11 -10.43 1.41 2.63
N TYR A 12 -9.44 0.67 3.12
CA TYR A 12 -9.19 -0.71 2.66
C TYR A 12 -9.61 -1.78 3.66
N LYS A 13 -9.71 -1.50 4.97
CA LYS A 13 -9.91 -2.53 6.01
C LYS A 13 -11.14 -3.41 5.81
N ASP A 14 -12.19 -2.87 5.20
CA ASP A 14 -13.45 -3.59 4.96
C ASP A 14 -13.50 -4.27 3.59
N TYR A 15 -12.52 -4.00 2.73
CA TYR A 15 -12.47 -4.48 1.35
C TYR A 15 -11.29 -5.41 1.08
N ALA A 16 -10.18 -5.25 1.78
CA ALA A 16 -8.95 -5.97 1.49
C ALA A 16 -8.04 -6.15 2.69
N GLU A 17 -7.37 -7.30 2.73
CA GLU A 17 -6.24 -7.52 3.63
C GLU A 17 -4.94 -6.98 3.02
N VAL A 18 -4.12 -6.30 3.83
CA VAL A 18 -2.83 -5.76 3.40
C VAL A 18 -1.70 -6.63 3.93
N THR A 19 -0.92 -7.21 3.01
CA THR A 19 0.31 -7.96 3.34
C THR A 19 1.55 -7.13 2.98
N LYS A 20 2.53 -7.08 3.88
CA LYS A 20 3.77 -6.31 3.73
C LYS A 20 4.98 -7.24 3.62
N ASN A 21 5.58 -7.29 2.44
CA ASN A 21 6.76 -8.08 2.13
C ASN A 21 7.96 -7.15 1.90
N TYR A 22 8.49 -6.61 3.00
CA TYR A 22 9.66 -5.75 2.94
C TYR A 22 10.93 -6.59 2.96
N GLY A 23 11.72 -6.50 1.89
CA GLY A 23 13.03 -7.15 1.84
C GLY A 23 13.97 -6.69 2.95
N ASP A 24 14.88 -7.58 3.33
CA ASP A 24 15.95 -7.26 4.26
C ASP A 24 16.97 -6.34 3.56
N ASN A 25 17.52 -5.37 4.29
CA ASN A 25 18.55 -4.45 3.81
C ASN A 25 18.14 -3.52 2.64
N ILE A 26 16.91 -2.99 2.65
CA ILE A 26 16.48 -1.98 1.68
C ILE A 26 17.43 -0.76 1.75
N PRO A 27 18.07 -0.37 0.63
CA PRO A 27 18.98 0.76 0.63
C PRO A 27 18.23 2.06 0.88
N LYS A 28 18.89 3.00 1.55
CA LYS A 28 18.36 4.36 1.66
C LYS A 28 18.43 5.04 0.29
N ILE A 29 17.29 5.51 -0.19
CA ILE A 29 17.19 6.28 -1.43
C ILE A 29 16.90 7.75 -1.13
N LYS A 30 17.49 8.65 -1.92
CA LYS A 30 17.17 10.08 -1.85
C LYS A 30 15.78 10.29 -2.46
N CYS A 31 14.79 10.56 -1.62
CA CYS A 31 13.41 10.78 -2.05
C CYS A 31 12.72 11.82 -1.17
N SER A 32 11.54 12.28 -1.61
CA SER A 32 10.63 13.06 -0.77
C SER A 32 9.63 12.10 -0.10
N PRO A 33 9.66 11.94 1.24
CA PRO A 33 8.75 11.03 1.94
C PRO A 33 7.27 11.35 1.70
N ALA A 34 6.93 12.65 1.61
CA ALA A 34 5.57 13.10 1.35
C ALA A 34 5.08 12.68 -0.05
N LYS A 35 5.91 12.86 -1.10
CA LYS A 35 5.55 12.43 -2.47
C LYS A 35 5.38 10.92 -2.56
N ILE A 36 6.25 10.14 -1.91
CA ILE A 36 6.14 8.68 -1.87
C ILE A 36 4.85 8.25 -1.16
N ASN A 37 4.52 8.86 -0.02
CA ASN A 37 3.27 8.55 0.68
C ASN A 37 2.04 8.89 -0.18
N GLN A 38 2.06 9.99 -0.94
CA GLN A 38 0.97 10.34 -1.85
C GLN A 38 0.80 9.31 -2.98
N ILE A 39 1.89 8.84 -3.57
CA ILE A 39 1.86 7.79 -4.59
C ILE A 39 1.25 6.51 -4.02
N ILE A 40 1.68 6.09 -2.83
CA ILE A 40 1.17 4.89 -2.16
C ILE A 40 -0.33 5.03 -1.86
N LEU A 41 -0.77 6.19 -1.36
CA LEU A 41 -2.19 6.45 -1.12
C LEU A 41 -3.03 6.34 -2.39
N ASN A 42 -2.51 6.85 -3.52
CA ASN A 42 -3.21 6.75 -4.79
C ASN A 42 -3.32 5.30 -5.25
N LEU A 43 -2.25 4.52 -5.14
CA LEU A 43 -2.27 3.09 -5.47
C LEU A 43 -3.24 2.31 -4.56
N LEU A 44 -3.25 2.58 -3.26
CA LEU A 44 -4.19 1.96 -2.32
C LEU A 44 -5.64 2.26 -2.69
N ASN A 45 -5.97 3.52 -3.01
CA ASN A 45 -7.32 3.88 -3.44
C ASN A 45 -7.70 3.14 -4.74
N ASN A 46 -6.81 3.11 -5.74
CA ASN A 46 -7.06 2.41 -6.99
C ASN A 46 -7.28 0.91 -6.77
N SER A 47 -6.52 0.29 -5.87
CA SER A 47 -6.71 -1.12 -5.50
C SER A 47 -8.05 -1.36 -4.83
N VAL A 48 -8.44 -0.52 -3.86
CA VAL A 48 -9.76 -0.60 -3.22
C VAL A 48 -10.88 -0.39 -4.23
N ASP A 49 -10.73 0.58 -5.13
CA ASP A 49 -11.72 0.87 -6.16
C ASP A 49 -11.90 -0.30 -7.13
N ALA A 50 -10.84 -1.06 -7.41
CA ALA A 50 -10.95 -2.29 -8.20
C ALA A 50 -11.56 -3.46 -7.41
N ILE A 51 -11.35 -3.51 -6.09
CA ILE A 51 -11.83 -4.60 -5.23
C ILE A 51 -13.29 -4.43 -4.83
N LYS A 52 -13.75 -3.21 -4.56
CA LYS A 52 -15.11 -2.91 -4.04
C LYS A 52 -16.24 -3.38 -4.96
N ASP A 53 -15.96 -3.62 -6.23
CA ASP A 53 -16.91 -4.09 -7.23
C ASP A 53 -17.10 -5.62 -7.18
N HIS A 54 -16.36 -6.32 -6.30
CA HIS A 54 -16.44 -7.76 -6.08
C HIS A 54 -17.11 -8.09 -4.74
N ILE A 55 -17.74 -9.27 -4.67
CA ILE A 55 -18.47 -9.76 -3.47
C ILE A 55 -17.50 -10.19 -2.35
N GLU A 56 -16.31 -10.65 -2.73
CA GLU A 56 -15.30 -11.17 -1.81
C GLU A 56 -14.26 -10.11 -1.45
N SER A 57 -13.74 -10.18 -0.22
CA SER A 57 -12.61 -9.35 0.20
C SER A 57 -11.36 -9.68 -0.63
N GLY A 58 -10.67 -8.64 -1.11
CA GLY A 58 -9.45 -8.77 -1.90
C GLY A 58 -8.17 -8.81 -1.06
N SER A 59 -7.03 -8.82 -1.74
CA SER A 59 -5.71 -8.72 -1.11
C SER A 59 -4.88 -7.63 -1.79
N ILE A 60 -4.19 -6.83 -0.96
CA ILE A 60 -3.22 -5.84 -1.42
C ILE A 60 -1.85 -6.23 -0.86
N VAL A 61 -0.92 -6.59 -1.74
CA VAL A 61 0.44 -7.01 -1.36
C VAL A 61 1.43 -5.91 -1.71
N ILE A 62 2.20 -5.45 -0.71
CA ILE A 62 3.24 -4.44 -0.88
C ILE A 62 4.59 -5.12 -0.73
N THR A 63 5.37 -5.13 -1.82
CA THR A 63 6.69 -5.76 -1.85
C THR A 63 7.78 -4.75 -2.14
N THR A 64 8.90 -4.85 -1.42
CA THR A 64 10.14 -4.12 -1.75
C THR A 64 11.30 -5.11 -1.83
N THR A 65 12.15 -4.97 -2.83
CA THR A 65 13.35 -5.80 -3.02
C THR A 65 14.59 -4.92 -2.99
N ALA A 66 15.66 -5.38 -2.34
CA ALA A 66 17.00 -4.86 -2.60
C ALA A 66 17.49 -5.47 -3.92
N SER A 67 17.94 -4.64 -4.86
CA SER A 67 18.66 -5.07 -6.06
C SER A 67 20.15 -5.16 -5.77
#